data_AF-A0A352Q0U4-F1
#
_entry.id   AF-A0A352Q0U4-F1
#
_cell.length_a   1.000
_cell.length_b   1.000
_cell.length_c   1.000
_cell.angle_alpha   90.00
_cell.angle_beta   90.00
_cell.angle_gamma   90.00
#
_symmetry.space_group_name_H-M   'P 1'
#
loop_
_entity.id
_entity.type
_entity.pdbx_description
1 polymer ?
#
loop_
_entity_poly.entity_id
_entity_poly.type
_entity_poly.pdbx_seq_one_letter_code
_entity_poly.pdbx_strand_id
1 'polypeptide(L)'
;MTNPGELYFAAAPTHDQAKKIWWDDLKKLTFSSVHPKQPSESERKIYLPNQTEIHVIGLDKPQRIEGVPWTGGVIDEIADVKENAVSEHIMPALNTVSPLRPDYRAWCWFIGVPDGLNHYYEMAQYAENSGDPEWGLYRWDSADILPPDVIEAAKRTMSARQFRQEYCASFETATGRIYDDYGPDNYTSETIHLHEQLMWMHDQNYTPLSSAIGVKRDDALYLLDEIVL
;
A
#
# COMPACT_ATOMS: atom_id res chain seq x y z
N MET A 1 -19.18 -14.82 -22.35
CA MET A 1 -18.50 -14.32 -21.14
C MET A 1 -18.40 -15.49 -20.19
N THR A 2 -17.20 -15.79 -19.70
CA THR A 2 -16.95 -16.77 -18.65
C THR A 2 -17.57 -16.22 -17.35
N ASN A 3 -18.34 -17.05 -16.63
CA ASN A 3 -18.99 -16.73 -15.34
C ASN A 3 -20.05 -15.59 -15.37
N PRO A 4 -21.34 -15.90 -15.69
CA PRO A 4 -22.44 -14.94 -15.59
C PRO A 4 -22.91 -14.74 -14.13
N GLY A 5 -23.53 -13.59 -13.85
CA GLY A 5 -24.19 -13.35 -12.56
C GLY A 5 -23.26 -13.05 -11.38
N GLU A 6 -22.01 -12.65 -11.66
CA GLU A 6 -21.01 -12.32 -10.63
C GLU A 6 -21.23 -10.92 -10.02
N LEU A 7 -20.69 -10.68 -8.84
CA LEU A 7 -20.85 -9.41 -8.10
C LEU A 7 -19.47 -8.82 -7.80
N TYR A 8 -19.15 -7.68 -8.43
CA TYR A 8 -17.89 -6.98 -8.21
C TYR A 8 -18.10 -5.63 -7.56
N PHE A 9 -17.07 -5.13 -6.88
CA PHE A 9 -17.08 -3.79 -6.30
C PHE A 9 -15.84 -2.97 -6.68
N ALA A 10 -16.02 -1.66 -6.71
CA ALA A 10 -14.96 -0.66 -6.72
C ALA A 10 -15.22 0.32 -5.58
N ALA A 11 -14.33 0.36 -4.60
CA ALA A 11 -14.51 1.12 -3.39
C ALA A 11 -13.44 2.20 -3.22
N ALA A 12 -13.76 3.20 -2.41
CA ALA A 12 -12.84 4.23 -1.95
C ALA A 12 -13.24 4.68 -0.53
N PRO A 13 -12.40 5.48 0.17
CA PRO A 13 -12.60 5.83 1.58
C PRO A 13 -13.95 6.52 1.84
N THR A 14 -14.44 7.33 0.91
CA THR A 14 -15.73 8.00 1.05
C THR A 14 -16.62 7.78 -0.16
N HIS A 15 -17.93 7.85 0.05
CA HIS A 15 -18.92 7.73 -1.02
C HIS A 15 -18.70 8.73 -2.16
N ASP A 16 -18.35 9.98 -1.86
CA ASP A 16 -18.16 10.99 -2.91
C ASP A 16 -16.84 10.80 -3.67
N GLN A 17 -15.78 10.38 -2.97
CA GLN A 17 -14.52 9.99 -3.58
C GLN A 17 -14.68 8.78 -4.49
N ALA A 18 -15.39 7.73 -4.04
CA ALA A 18 -15.65 6.53 -4.83
C ALA A 18 -16.38 6.87 -6.15
N LYS A 19 -17.36 7.78 -6.10
CA LYS A 19 -18.02 8.28 -7.32
C LYS A 19 -17.05 9.00 -8.24
N LYS A 20 -16.24 9.91 -7.68
CA LYS A 20 -15.31 10.73 -8.45
C LYS A 20 -14.24 9.90 -9.15
N ILE A 21 -13.71 8.88 -8.48
CA ILE A 21 -12.66 8.01 -9.00
C ILE A 21 -13.25 7.03 -10.03
N TRP A 22 -14.32 6.32 -9.67
CA TRP A 22 -14.72 5.13 -10.41
C TRP A 22 -15.90 5.32 -11.36
N TRP A 23 -16.89 6.15 -11.02
CA TRP A 23 -18.22 6.03 -11.61
C TRP A 23 -18.27 6.28 -13.13
N ASP A 24 -17.75 7.43 -13.57
CA ASP A 24 -17.80 7.79 -14.98
C ASP A 24 -16.84 6.93 -15.82
N ASP A 25 -15.71 6.52 -15.25
CA ASP A 25 -14.72 5.70 -15.96
C ASP A 25 -15.16 4.25 -16.08
N LEU A 26 -15.76 3.65 -15.03
CA LEU A 26 -16.36 2.32 -15.15
C LEU A 26 -17.52 2.29 -16.15
N LYS A 27 -18.35 3.35 -16.21
CA LYS A 27 -19.39 3.46 -17.26
C LYS A 27 -18.79 3.47 -18.67
N LYS A 28 -17.69 4.20 -18.88
CA LYS A 28 -16.98 4.23 -20.18
C LYS A 28 -16.33 2.88 -20.50
N LEU A 29 -15.56 2.32 -19.56
CA LEU A 29 -14.81 1.06 -19.72
C LEU A 29 -15.73 -0.13 -20.00
N THR A 30 -16.91 -0.14 -19.38
CA THR A 30 -17.91 -1.19 -19.61
C THR A 30 -18.78 -0.90 -20.83
N PHE A 31 -18.68 0.27 -21.46
CA PHE A 31 -19.59 0.75 -22.50
C PHE A 31 -21.06 0.75 -22.05
N SER A 32 -21.34 1.22 -20.84
CA SER A 32 -22.64 1.08 -20.20
C SER A 32 -23.81 1.70 -20.97
N SER A 33 -23.54 2.68 -21.83
CA SER A 33 -24.54 3.30 -22.71
C SER A 33 -25.25 2.32 -23.64
N VAL A 34 -24.61 1.21 -24.01
CA VAL A 34 -25.19 0.19 -24.91
C VAL A 34 -25.71 -1.05 -24.18
N HIS A 35 -25.71 -1.04 -22.84
CA HIS A 35 -26.19 -2.19 -22.06
C HIS A 35 -27.72 -2.32 -22.14
N PRO A 36 -28.26 -3.55 -22.13
CA PRO A 36 -29.71 -3.79 -22.11
C PRO A 36 -30.41 -3.16 -20.90
N LYS A 37 -29.72 -3.13 -19.76
CA LYS A 37 -30.18 -2.48 -18.53
C LYS A 37 -29.25 -1.32 -18.21
N GLN A 38 -29.82 -0.12 -18.11
CA GLN A 38 -29.06 1.08 -17.82
C GLN A 38 -28.52 1.06 -16.37
N PRO A 39 -27.33 1.65 -16.11
CA PRO A 39 -26.80 1.77 -14.76
C PRO A 39 -27.76 2.49 -13.81
N SER A 40 -27.74 2.10 -12.54
CA SER A 40 -28.44 2.82 -11.48
C SER A 40 -27.56 3.95 -10.97
N GLU A 41 -27.94 5.21 -11.22
CA GLU A 41 -27.21 6.39 -10.75
C GLU A 41 -27.38 6.62 -9.22
N SER A 42 -28.50 6.17 -8.64
CA SER A 42 -28.75 6.29 -7.20
C SER A 42 -27.96 5.26 -6.39
N GLU A 43 -28.03 3.99 -6.82
CA GLU A 43 -27.36 2.86 -6.16
C GLU A 43 -25.91 2.68 -6.62
N ARG A 44 -25.52 3.35 -7.70
CA ARG A 44 -24.21 3.26 -8.35
C ARG A 44 -23.83 1.83 -8.72
N LYS A 45 -24.73 1.21 -9.46
CA LYS A 45 -24.58 -0.16 -9.96
C LYS A 45 -24.60 -0.17 -11.48
N ILE A 46 -23.61 -0.83 -12.08
CA ILE A 46 -23.57 -1.12 -13.51
C ILE A 46 -24.03 -2.56 -13.71
N TYR A 47 -24.97 -2.77 -14.62
CA TYR A 47 -25.53 -4.09 -14.93
C TYR A 47 -25.00 -4.58 -16.27
N LEU A 48 -24.06 -5.54 -16.24
CA LEU A 48 -23.47 -6.08 -17.45
C LEU A 48 -24.45 -7.02 -18.19
N PRO A 49 -24.29 -7.20 -19.52
CA PRO A 49 -25.19 -8.05 -20.31
C PRO A 49 -25.27 -9.53 -19.87
N ASN A 50 -24.26 -10.04 -19.16
CA ASN A 50 -24.21 -11.39 -18.61
C ASN A 50 -24.77 -11.50 -17.18
N GLN A 51 -25.56 -10.52 -16.73
CA GLN A 51 -26.13 -10.43 -15.37
C GLN A 51 -25.10 -10.16 -14.26
N THR A 52 -23.83 -9.95 -14.59
CA THR A 52 -22.83 -9.49 -13.62
C THR A 52 -23.11 -8.04 -13.23
N GLU A 53 -22.82 -7.69 -11.98
CA GLU A 53 -22.96 -6.34 -11.46
C GLU A 53 -21.60 -5.77 -11.01
N ILE A 54 -21.41 -4.47 -11.21
CA ILE A 54 -20.29 -3.71 -10.63
C ILE A 54 -20.88 -2.61 -9.74
N HIS A 55 -20.51 -2.62 -8.46
CA HIS A 55 -21.03 -1.72 -7.44
C HIS A 55 -19.96 -0.71 -7.02
N VAL A 56 -20.28 0.58 -7.00
CA VAL A 56 -19.35 1.61 -6.51
C VAL A 56 -19.69 1.96 -5.06
N ILE A 57 -18.77 1.70 -4.14
CA ILE A 57 -19.03 1.71 -2.69
C ILE A 57 -18.13 2.72 -1.97
N GLY A 58 -18.72 3.54 -1.11
CA GLY A 58 -17.96 4.38 -0.17
C GLY A 58 -17.78 3.69 1.18
N LEU A 59 -16.56 3.69 1.71
CA LEU A 59 -16.22 3.05 2.99
C LEU A 59 -16.28 3.99 4.20
N ASP A 60 -16.87 5.19 4.07
CA ASP A 60 -17.13 6.11 5.19
C ASP A 60 -18.04 5.45 6.25
N LYS A 61 -18.87 4.52 5.78
CA LYS A 61 -19.58 3.50 6.54
C LYS A 61 -19.15 2.12 6.03
N PRO A 62 -18.14 1.47 6.62
CA PRO A 62 -17.62 0.20 6.15
C PRO A 62 -18.68 -0.91 6.02
N GLN A 63 -19.74 -0.85 6.83
CA GLN A 63 -20.84 -1.81 6.82
C GLN A 63 -21.56 -1.90 5.46
N ARG A 64 -21.38 -0.92 4.56
CA ARG A 64 -21.95 -0.97 3.20
C ARG A 64 -21.39 -2.10 2.34
N ILE A 65 -20.21 -2.63 2.66
CA ILE A 65 -19.62 -3.77 1.94
C ILE A 65 -20.21 -5.11 2.40
N GLU A 66 -20.86 -5.16 3.56
CA GLU A 66 -21.39 -6.40 4.13
C GLU A 66 -22.66 -6.90 3.43
N GLY A 67 -22.96 -8.18 3.64
CA GLY A 67 -24.22 -8.80 3.21
C GLY A 67 -24.30 -9.13 1.72
N VAL A 68 -23.24 -8.84 0.95
CA VAL A 68 -23.13 -9.20 -0.47
C VAL A 68 -22.02 -10.25 -0.63
N PRO A 69 -22.29 -11.40 -1.29
CA PRO A 69 -21.27 -12.41 -1.54
C PRO A 69 -20.38 -11.99 -2.72
N TRP A 70 -19.46 -11.05 -2.50
CA TRP A 70 -18.59 -10.48 -3.53
C TRP A 70 -17.69 -11.49 -4.20
N THR A 71 -17.51 -11.35 -5.52
CA THR A 71 -16.61 -12.15 -6.37
C THR A 71 -15.22 -11.57 -6.37
N GLY A 72 -15.15 -10.25 -6.32
CA GLY A 72 -13.96 -9.54 -5.96
C GLY A 72 -14.11 -8.06 -6.22
N GLY A 73 -13.02 -7.34 -6.01
CA GLY A 73 -13.06 -5.90 -6.21
C GLY A 73 -11.76 -5.21 -5.85
N VAL A 74 -11.82 -3.90 -5.95
CA VAL A 74 -10.69 -3.00 -5.66
C VAL A 74 -11.13 -2.02 -4.58
N ILE A 75 -10.27 -1.81 -3.59
CA ILE A 75 -10.41 -0.74 -2.61
C ILE A 75 -9.26 0.23 -2.84
N ASP A 76 -9.61 1.41 -3.35
CA ASP A 76 -8.68 2.50 -3.57
C ASP A 76 -8.41 3.29 -2.29
N GLU A 77 -7.24 3.90 -2.21
CA GLU A 77 -6.75 4.69 -1.07
C GLU A 77 -6.95 3.97 0.27
N ILE A 78 -6.52 2.71 0.36
CA ILE A 78 -6.73 1.88 1.57
C ILE A 78 -6.12 2.50 2.83
N ALA A 79 -5.05 3.28 2.70
CA ALA A 79 -4.40 4.04 3.78
C ALA A 79 -5.35 5.06 4.44
N ASP A 80 -6.34 5.58 3.71
CA ASP A 80 -7.31 6.56 4.19
C ASP A 80 -8.60 5.90 4.73
N VAL A 81 -8.76 4.59 4.54
CA VAL A 81 -9.86 3.82 5.14
C VAL A 81 -9.59 3.67 6.63
N LYS A 82 -10.65 3.62 7.46
CA LYS A 82 -10.50 3.36 8.90
C LYS A 82 -9.75 2.06 9.14
N GLU A 83 -8.72 2.11 9.99
CA GLU A 83 -7.83 0.99 10.33
C GLU A 83 -8.58 -0.32 10.62
N ASN A 84 -9.63 -0.28 11.44
CA ASN A 84 -10.41 -1.46 11.80
C ASN A 84 -11.40 -1.92 10.73
N ALA A 85 -11.64 -1.16 9.66
CA ALA A 85 -12.61 -1.53 8.63
C ALA A 85 -12.23 -2.80 7.89
N VAL A 86 -10.92 -3.04 7.72
CA VAL A 86 -10.42 -4.24 7.02
C VAL A 86 -10.80 -5.48 7.80
N SER A 87 -10.44 -5.54 9.09
CA SER A 87 -10.66 -6.70 9.95
C SER A 87 -12.12 -6.87 10.37
N GLU A 88 -12.85 -5.79 10.64
CA GLU A 88 -14.22 -5.85 11.17
C GLU A 88 -15.31 -5.98 10.10
N HIS A 89 -15.06 -5.50 8.87
CA HIS A 89 -16.13 -5.35 7.86
C HIS A 89 -15.74 -5.94 6.50
N ILE A 90 -14.58 -5.56 5.95
CA ILE A 90 -14.18 -5.95 4.58
C ILE A 90 -13.85 -7.43 4.51
N MET A 91 -12.92 -7.92 5.34
CA MET A 91 -12.52 -9.32 5.32
C MET A 91 -13.68 -10.27 5.63
N PRO A 92 -14.55 -10.00 6.64
CA PRO A 92 -15.77 -10.80 6.84
C PRO A 92 -16.69 -10.85 5.61
N ALA A 93 -16.86 -9.72 4.89
CA ALA A 93 -17.66 -9.70 3.67
C ALA A 93 -17.05 -10.55 2.55
N LEU A 94 -15.73 -10.44 2.33
CA LEU A 94 -15.00 -11.21 1.32
C LEU A 94 -14.94 -12.72 1.64
N ASN A 95 -14.92 -13.08 2.92
CA ASN A 95 -14.90 -14.46 3.37
C ASN A 95 -16.29 -15.14 3.35
N THR A 96 -17.31 -14.47 2.82
CA THR A 96 -18.66 -15.04 2.70
C THR A 96 -18.66 -16.24 1.74
N VAL A 97 -18.92 -17.43 2.27
CA VAL A 97 -19.04 -18.67 1.47
C VAL A 97 -20.50 -18.96 1.18
N SER A 98 -20.79 -19.32 -0.08
CA SER A 98 -22.11 -19.80 -0.50
C SER A 98 -22.11 -21.32 -0.64
N PRO A 99 -23.04 -22.05 0.02
CA PRO A 99 -23.20 -23.50 -0.18
C PRO A 99 -23.52 -23.88 -1.64
N LEU A 100 -24.07 -22.94 -2.41
CA LEU A 100 -24.36 -23.13 -3.84
C LEU A 100 -23.11 -22.99 -4.71
N ARG A 101 -22.01 -22.45 -4.16
CA ARG A 101 -20.72 -22.25 -4.83
C ARG A 101 -19.57 -22.55 -3.86
N PRO A 102 -19.36 -23.83 -3.48
CA PRO A 102 -18.39 -24.19 -2.43
C PRO A 102 -16.94 -23.84 -2.77
N ASP A 103 -16.59 -23.85 -4.05
CA ASP A 103 -15.23 -23.57 -4.54
C ASP A 103 -14.94 -22.08 -4.74
N TYR A 104 -15.93 -21.23 -4.53
CA TYR A 104 -15.80 -19.80 -4.73
C TYR A 104 -15.00 -19.13 -3.62
N ARG A 105 -14.05 -18.28 -3.99
CA ARG A 105 -13.33 -17.38 -3.08
C ARG A 105 -13.31 -15.99 -3.70
N ALA A 106 -13.67 -14.98 -2.90
CA ALA A 106 -13.55 -13.59 -3.32
C ALA A 106 -12.07 -13.20 -3.38
N TRP A 107 -11.72 -12.33 -4.31
CA TRP A 107 -10.40 -11.68 -4.33
C TRP A 107 -10.55 -10.18 -4.06
N CYS A 108 -9.51 -9.53 -3.54
CA CYS A 108 -9.54 -8.08 -3.35
C CYS A 108 -8.16 -7.47 -3.61
N TRP A 109 -8.14 -6.35 -4.33
CA TRP A 109 -6.95 -5.51 -4.45
C TRP A 109 -7.09 -4.33 -3.49
N PHE A 110 -6.13 -4.20 -2.58
CA PHE A 110 -5.97 -3.02 -1.74
C PHE A 110 -4.90 -2.15 -2.38
N ILE A 111 -5.29 -0.98 -2.87
CA ILE A 111 -4.39 -0.06 -3.56
C ILE A 111 -4.39 1.30 -2.87
N GLY A 112 -3.33 2.06 -3.03
CA GLY A 112 -3.20 3.41 -2.50
C GLY A 112 -1.74 3.84 -2.46
N VAL A 113 -1.54 5.10 -2.10
CA VAL A 113 -0.20 5.62 -1.80
C VAL A 113 0.13 5.30 -0.33
N PRO A 114 1.33 4.82 0.00
CA PRO A 114 1.76 4.66 1.38
C PRO A 114 1.59 5.95 2.19
N ASP A 115 1.09 5.86 3.42
CA ASP A 115 1.03 6.98 4.35
C ASP A 115 1.56 6.61 5.73
N GLY A 116 2.82 6.98 5.97
CA GLY A 116 3.49 6.67 7.22
C GLY A 116 3.58 5.16 7.48
N LEU A 117 3.59 4.79 8.77
CA LEU A 117 3.57 3.40 9.23
C LEU A 117 2.18 3.05 9.80
N ASN A 118 1.12 3.30 9.03
CA ASN A 118 -0.27 3.03 9.42
C ASN A 118 -0.68 1.57 9.14
N HIS A 119 -1.98 1.27 9.20
CA HIS A 119 -2.50 -0.08 8.92
C HIS A 119 -2.19 -0.58 7.51
N TYR A 120 -2.02 0.31 6.52
CA TYR A 120 -1.60 -0.13 5.18
C TYR A 120 -0.15 -0.63 5.19
N TYR A 121 0.72 -0.02 6.00
CA TYR A 121 2.07 -0.56 6.25
C TYR A 121 2.00 -1.94 6.92
N GLU A 122 1.15 -2.11 7.93
CA GLU A 122 0.97 -3.41 8.58
C GLU A 122 0.49 -4.49 7.60
N MET A 123 -0.45 -4.15 6.71
CA MET A 123 -0.91 -5.04 5.64
C MET A 123 0.21 -5.39 4.65
N ALA A 124 1.02 -4.41 4.26
CA ALA A 124 2.16 -4.64 3.37
C ALA A 124 3.21 -5.54 4.02
N GLN A 125 3.55 -5.28 5.29
CA GLN A 125 4.48 -6.11 6.06
C GLN A 125 3.94 -7.53 6.28
N TYR A 126 2.64 -7.69 6.48
CA TYR A 126 2.01 -9.00 6.56
C TYR A 126 2.13 -9.75 5.23
N ALA A 127 1.78 -9.11 4.12
CA ALA A 127 1.87 -9.72 2.78
C ALA A 127 3.31 -10.09 2.40
N GLU A 128 4.31 -9.32 2.84
CA GLU A 128 5.73 -9.57 2.57
C GLU A 128 6.31 -10.71 3.43
N ASN A 129 5.97 -10.73 4.73
CA ASN A 129 6.71 -11.55 5.70
C ASN A 129 5.95 -12.78 6.23
N SER A 130 4.62 -12.84 6.11
CA SER A 130 3.82 -13.92 6.71
C SER A 130 3.99 -15.29 6.02
N GLY A 131 4.34 -15.29 4.73
CA GLY A 131 4.31 -16.48 3.89
C GLY A 131 2.90 -17.00 3.58
N ASP A 132 1.86 -16.19 3.82
CA ASP A 132 0.47 -16.52 3.50
C ASP A 132 0.27 -16.55 1.97
N PRO A 133 -0.12 -17.70 1.37
CA PRO A 133 -0.34 -17.79 -0.07
C PRO A 133 -1.55 -17.00 -0.59
N GLU A 134 -2.43 -16.52 0.29
CA GLU A 134 -3.60 -15.71 -0.08
C GLU A 134 -3.29 -14.22 -0.20
N TRP A 135 -2.10 -13.78 0.25
CA TRP A 135 -1.67 -12.40 0.20
C TRP A 135 -0.49 -12.21 -0.76
N GLY A 136 -0.46 -11.03 -1.39
CA GLY A 136 0.64 -10.64 -2.25
C GLY A 136 0.88 -9.15 -2.16
N LEU A 137 2.15 -8.76 -2.11
CA LEU A 137 2.58 -7.36 -2.17
C LEU A 137 3.13 -7.07 -3.56
N TYR A 138 2.58 -6.03 -4.19
CA TYR A 138 3.03 -5.55 -5.49
C TYR A 138 3.25 -4.05 -5.40
N ARG A 139 4.38 -3.58 -5.93
CA ARG A 139 4.75 -2.17 -5.93
C ARG A 139 4.95 -1.67 -7.35
N TRP A 140 4.48 -0.45 -7.61
CA TRP A 140 4.64 0.22 -8.90
C TRP A 140 5.03 1.67 -8.67
N ASP A 141 6.21 2.06 -9.13
CA ASP A 141 6.75 3.40 -8.89
C ASP A 141 6.27 4.34 -10.01
N SER A 142 5.61 5.44 -9.65
CA SER A 142 5.24 6.51 -10.58
C SER A 142 6.48 7.12 -11.25
N ALA A 143 7.62 7.12 -10.55
CA ALA A 143 8.92 7.54 -11.05
C ALA A 143 9.37 6.81 -12.33
N ASP A 144 8.92 5.57 -12.52
CA ASP A 144 9.31 4.74 -13.67
C ASP A 144 8.40 4.93 -14.89
N ILE A 145 7.20 5.49 -14.70
CA ILE A 145 6.18 5.60 -15.74
C ILE A 145 5.88 7.04 -16.16
N LEU A 146 6.08 8.01 -15.27
CA LEU A 146 5.76 9.39 -15.56
C LEU A 146 6.86 10.05 -16.43
N PRO A 147 6.49 11.04 -17.26
CA PRO A 147 7.45 11.78 -18.07
C PRO A 147 8.58 12.40 -17.24
N PRO A 148 9.84 12.41 -17.73
CA PRO A 148 10.98 12.94 -16.97
C PRO A 148 10.82 14.38 -16.49
N ASP A 149 10.14 15.24 -17.26
CA ASP A 149 9.89 16.63 -16.89
C ASP A 149 8.96 16.78 -15.68
N VAL A 150 7.99 15.86 -15.51
CA VAL A 150 7.11 15.78 -14.34
C VAL A 150 7.92 15.37 -13.10
N ILE A 151 8.79 14.37 -13.25
CA ILE A 151 9.65 13.89 -12.18
C ILE A 151 10.61 14.98 -11.70
N GLU A 152 11.27 15.66 -12.63
CA GLU A 152 12.18 16.75 -12.29
C GLU A 152 11.44 17.95 -11.68
N ALA A 153 10.18 18.20 -12.08
CA ALA A 153 9.35 19.21 -11.42
C ALA A 153 9.03 18.82 -9.97
N ALA A 154 8.61 17.58 -9.73
CA ALA A 154 8.30 17.07 -8.40
C ALA A 154 9.50 17.17 -7.45
N LYS A 155 10.69 16.73 -7.89
CA LYS A 155 11.94 16.82 -7.12
C LYS A 155 12.34 18.24 -6.73
N ARG A 156 11.97 19.26 -7.52
CA ARG A 156 12.26 20.67 -7.20
C ARG A 156 11.36 21.24 -6.10
N THR A 157 10.14 20.72 -5.96
CA THR A 157 9.12 21.27 -5.06
C THR A 157 8.89 20.45 -3.81
N MET A 158 9.19 19.15 -3.85
CA MET A 158 8.97 18.21 -2.76
C MET A 158 10.26 17.92 -2.00
N SER A 159 10.12 17.60 -0.71
CA SER A 159 11.22 16.96 0.02
C SER A 159 11.54 15.58 -0.57
N ALA A 160 12.77 15.09 -0.40
CA ALA A 160 13.15 13.75 -0.85
C ALA A 160 12.22 12.65 -0.30
N ARG A 161 11.81 12.79 0.97
CA ARG A 161 10.84 11.92 1.63
C ARG A 161 9.48 11.92 0.93
N GLN A 162 8.89 13.09 0.72
CA GLN A 162 7.61 13.20 0.01
C GLN A 162 7.72 12.65 -1.41
N PHE A 163 8.85 12.88 -2.09
CA PHE A 163 9.08 12.31 -3.41
C PHE A 163 9.12 10.77 -3.36
N ARG A 164 9.84 10.16 -2.41
CA ARG A 164 9.87 8.71 -2.25
C ARG A 164 8.49 8.12 -1.92
N GLN A 165 7.71 8.79 -1.07
CA GLN A 165 6.36 8.36 -0.72
C GLN A 165 5.41 8.42 -1.94
N GLU A 166 5.30 9.60 -2.57
CA GLU A 166 4.32 9.88 -3.64
C GLU A 166 4.72 9.30 -5.00
N TYR A 167 6.02 9.25 -5.31
CA TYR A 167 6.53 8.84 -6.63
C TYR A 167 7.23 7.50 -6.64
N CYS A 168 7.77 7.06 -5.50
CA CYS A 168 8.45 5.77 -5.38
C CYS A 168 7.68 4.80 -4.47
N ALA A 169 6.40 5.01 -4.14
CA ALA A 169 5.62 4.06 -3.34
C ALA A 169 6.35 3.53 -2.09
N SER A 170 7.06 4.41 -1.38
CA SER A 170 7.88 4.08 -0.21
C SER A 170 7.13 4.36 1.10
N PHE A 171 7.19 3.42 2.06
CA PHE A 171 6.71 3.65 3.42
C PHE A 171 7.74 4.47 4.20
N GLU A 172 7.50 5.77 4.33
CA GLU A 172 8.40 6.68 5.03
C GLU A 172 8.00 6.83 6.50
N THR A 173 8.97 6.78 7.41
CA THR A 173 8.70 6.96 8.85
C THR A 173 8.32 8.41 9.20
N ALA A 174 7.49 8.58 10.23
CA ALA A 174 7.13 9.91 10.73
C ALA A 174 8.33 10.65 11.35
N THR A 175 8.32 11.97 11.18
CA THR A 175 9.33 12.96 11.59
C THR A 175 9.97 12.74 12.95
N GLY A 176 11.30 12.88 13.02
CA GLY A 176 12.07 12.92 14.28
C GLY A 176 13.49 12.36 14.18
N ARG A 177 13.81 11.62 13.11
CA ARG A 177 15.17 11.15 12.84
C ARG A 177 15.95 12.20 12.06
N ILE A 178 17.18 12.47 12.51
CA ILE A 178 18.11 13.39 11.83
C ILE A 178 18.64 12.76 10.53
N TYR A 179 18.76 11.43 10.51
CA TYR A 179 19.09 10.62 9.33
C TYR A 179 17.86 9.81 8.92
N ASP A 180 17.04 10.37 8.03
CA ASP A 180 15.76 9.78 7.59
C ASP A 180 15.92 8.80 6.41
N ASP A 181 17.10 8.76 5.80
CA ASP A 181 17.51 7.89 4.71
C ASP A 181 18.29 6.64 5.18
N TYR A 182 18.54 6.51 6.49
CA TYR A 182 19.20 5.31 7.04
C TYR A 182 18.26 4.10 7.02
N GLY A 183 18.63 3.05 6.29
CA GLY A 183 17.83 1.84 6.12
C GLY A 183 18.66 0.58 5.80
N PRO A 184 18.00 -0.52 5.37
CA PRO A 184 18.67 -1.79 5.07
C PRO A 184 19.84 -1.69 4.07
N ASP A 185 19.78 -0.74 3.14
CA ASP A 185 20.85 -0.48 2.17
C ASP A 185 22.15 0.04 2.82
N ASN A 186 22.08 0.55 4.05
CA ASN A 186 23.24 0.98 4.83
C ASN A 186 23.81 -0.15 5.70
N TYR A 187 23.15 -1.31 5.78
CA TYR A 187 23.62 -2.42 6.58
C TYR A 187 24.81 -3.09 5.91
N THR A 188 25.76 -3.57 6.71
CA THR A 188 26.96 -4.22 6.21
C THR A 188 27.30 -5.45 7.04
N SER A 189 27.84 -6.48 6.37
CA SER A 189 28.41 -7.67 7.00
C SER A 189 29.95 -7.61 7.08
N GLU A 190 30.52 -6.45 6.74
CA GLU A 190 31.96 -6.22 6.83
C GLU A 190 32.45 -6.34 8.27
N THR A 191 33.71 -6.73 8.42
CA THR A 191 34.36 -6.88 9.73
C THR A 191 35.69 -6.17 9.75
N ILE A 192 36.15 -5.82 10.95
CA ILE A 192 37.44 -5.16 11.17
C ILE A 192 38.56 -6.18 10.88
N HIS A 193 39.50 -5.81 10.01
CA HIS A 193 40.69 -6.60 9.72
C HIS A 193 41.88 -6.19 10.58
N LEU A 194 42.79 -7.13 10.83
CA LEU A 194 43.92 -6.97 11.77
C LEU A 194 44.86 -5.79 11.44
N HIS A 195 44.94 -5.40 10.16
CA HIS A 195 45.85 -4.35 9.69
C HIS A 195 45.20 -2.96 9.65
N GLU A 196 43.91 -2.85 9.96
CA GLU A 196 43.16 -1.60 9.82
C GLU A 196 43.39 -0.66 11.00
N GLN A 197 43.38 0.64 10.69
CA GLN A 197 43.38 1.66 11.72
C GLN A 197 41.96 1.81 12.27
N LEU A 198 41.82 1.58 13.58
CA LEU A 198 40.56 1.81 14.27
C LEU A 198 40.30 3.30 14.44
N MET A 199 39.08 3.70 14.10
CA MET A 199 38.50 5.00 14.39
C MET A 199 37.49 4.83 15.51
N TRP A 200 37.82 5.33 16.70
CA TRP A 200 36.94 5.30 17.85
C TRP A 200 36.21 6.64 17.97
N MET A 201 34.89 6.60 17.84
CA MET A 201 34.00 7.73 18.07
C MET A 201 33.29 7.52 19.39
N HIS A 202 33.35 8.53 20.27
CA HIS A 202 32.89 8.41 21.63
C HIS A 202 31.88 9.51 21.96
N ASP A 203 30.71 9.11 22.45
CA ASP A 203 29.68 10.02 22.94
C ASP A 203 29.72 10.04 24.48
N GLN A 204 30.20 11.16 25.04
CA GLN A 204 30.34 11.33 26.48
C GLN A 204 28.98 11.64 27.12
N ASN A 205 28.21 10.59 27.41
CA ASN A 205 26.92 10.67 28.09
C ASN A 205 26.89 9.88 29.40
N TYR A 206 25.99 10.25 30.32
CA TYR A 206 25.91 9.66 31.65
C TYR A 206 25.27 8.26 31.65
N THR A 207 24.22 8.02 30.84
CA THR A 207 23.63 6.69 30.63
C THR A 207 22.74 6.64 29.35
N PRO A 208 23.00 5.75 28.38
CA PRO A 208 24.21 4.92 28.28
C PRO A 208 25.42 5.75 27.85
N LEU A 209 26.61 5.31 28.25
CA LEU A 209 27.84 5.77 27.60
C LEU A 209 28.03 4.91 26.35
N SER A 210 27.99 5.53 25.18
CA SER A 210 28.04 4.82 23.91
C SER A 210 29.26 5.21 23.09
N SER A 211 29.80 4.24 22.35
CA SER A 211 30.89 4.44 21.42
C SER A 211 30.65 3.62 20.16
N ALA A 212 31.05 4.18 19.03
CA ALA A 212 31.14 3.46 17.77
C ALA A 212 32.61 3.19 17.45
N ILE A 213 32.89 1.97 17.00
CA ILE A 213 34.19 1.57 16.45
C ILE A 213 34.02 1.42 14.95
N GLY A 214 34.85 2.13 14.20
CA GLY A 214 34.82 2.09 12.74
C GLY A 214 36.20 2.01 12.12
N VAL A 215 36.21 1.84 10.79
CA VAL A 215 37.41 1.87 9.96
C VAL A 215 37.12 2.70 8.72
N LYS A 216 38.14 3.42 8.23
CA LYS A 216 38.05 4.14 6.95
C LYS A 216 38.69 3.30 5.85
N ARG A 217 37.93 3.03 4.79
CA ARG A 217 38.39 2.38 3.57
C ARG A 217 38.11 3.32 2.40
N ASP A 218 39.16 3.75 1.72
CA ASP A 218 39.08 4.80 0.69
C ASP A 218 38.33 6.05 1.20
N ASP A 219 37.23 6.42 0.55
CA ASP A 219 36.39 7.56 0.94
C ASP A 219 35.17 7.19 1.80
N ALA A 220 35.04 5.92 2.21
CA ALA A 220 33.93 5.42 3.02
C ALA A 220 34.35 5.18 4.48
N LEU A 221 33.44 5.50 5.41
CA LEU A 221 33.55 5.18 6.83
C LEU A 221 32.59 4.04 7.16
N TYR A 222 33.13 2.95 7.71
CA TYR A 222 32.36 1.80 8.15
C TYR A 222 32.28 1.82 9.67
N LEU A 223 31.07 1.77 10.23
CA LEU A 223 30.83 1.57 11.66
C LEU A 223 30.57 0.08 11.88
N LEU A 224 31.50 -0.63 12.50
CA LEU A 224 31.53 -2.11 12.47
C LEU A 224 31.40 -2.76 13.84
N ASP A 225 31.51 -1.99 14.92
CA ASP A 225 31.28 -2.48 16.27
C ASP A 225 30.82 -1.32 17.17
N GLU A 226 30.21 -1.64 18.30
CA GLU A 226 29.75 -0.68 19.29
C GLU A 226 30.13 -1.09 20.71
N ILE A 227 30.37 -0.09 21.56
CA ILE A 227 30.57 -0.30 22.99
C ILE A 227 29.50 0.50 23.71
N VAL A 228 28.63 -0.20 24.43
CA VAL A 228 27.57 0.39 25.26
C VAL A 228 27.84 0.02 26.71
N LEU A 229 28.10 1.03 27.56
CA LEU A 229 28.39 0.90 29.00
C LEU A 229 27.29 1.52 29.85
#